data_AF-A0A420XWU4-F1
#
_entry.id   AF-A0A420XWU4-F1
#
_cell.length_a   1.000
_cell.length_b   1.000
_cell.length_c   1.000
_cell.angle_alpha   90.00
_cell.angle_beta   90.00
_cell.angle_gamma   90.00
#
_symmetry.space_group_name_H-M   'P 1'
#
loop_
_entity.id
_entity.type
_entity.pdbx_description
1 polymer ?
#
loop_
_entity_poly.entity_id
_entity_poly.type
_entity_poly.pdbx_seq_one_letter_code
_entity_poly.pdbx_strand_id
1 'polypeptide(L)'
;MALKTLGAKAAAALDKELMSTGAFSLDQLMELAGLSVSQVVYRVHPPSKGKRILVACGPGNNGGDGLVAARHLRHYGYQPTVYYPKRSGNELYQVSITFLDG
;
A
#
# COMPACT_ATOMS: atom_id res chain seq x y z
N MET A 1 25.99 7.42 -0.87
CA MET A 1 25.78 6.31 -1.83
C MET A 1 24.89 6.80 -2.96
N ALA A 2 25.20 6.47 -4.21
CA ALA A 2 24.30 6.74 -5.33
C ALA A 2 23.16 5.70 -5.35
N LEU A 3 21.93 6.14 -5.62
CA LEU A 3 20.79 5.23 -5.79
C LEU A 3 21.00 4.42 -7.08
N LYS A 4 20.86 3.09 -7.00
CA LYS A 4 20.85 2.22 -8.18
C LYS A 4 19.40 1.90 -8.57
N THR A 5 19.10 1.97 -9.86
CA THR A 5 17.79 1.59 -10.40
C THR A 5 17.78 0.11 -10.79
N LEU A 6 16.66 -0.57 -10.59
CA LEU A 6 16.44 -1.96 -10.99
C LEU A 6 15.53 -2.03 -12.22
N GLY A 7 15.87 -2.89 -13.19
CA GLY A 7 14.97 -3.23 -14.28
C GLY A 7 13.84 -4.14 -13.81
N ALA A 8 12.71 -4.17 -14.54
CA ALA A 8 11.51 -4.91 -14.14
C ALA A 8 11.77 -6.40 -13.84
N LYS A 9 12.57 -7.08 -14.66
CA LYS A 9 12.94 -8.50 -14.45
C LYS A 9 13.71 -8.70 -13.15
N ALA A 10 14.62 -7.79 -12.81
CA ALA A 10 15.43 -7.87 -11.60
C ALA A 10 14.58 -7.57 -10.36
N ALA A 11 13.68 -6.59 -10.42
CA ALA A 11 12.73 -6.30 -9.34
C ALA A 11 11.82 -7.51 -9.04
N ALA A 12 11.24 -8.13 -10.07
CA ALA A 12 10.41 -9.32 -9.89
C ALA A 12 11.18 -10.53 -9.31
N ALA A 13 12.45 -10.67 -9.68
CA ALA A 13 13.31 -11.72 -9.12
C ALA A 13 13.59 -11.47 -7.62
N LEU A 14 13.87 -10.22 -7.26
CA LEU A 14 14.08 -9.80 -5.87
C LEU A 14 12.81 -10.01 -5.02
N ASP A 15 11.64 -9.63 -5.53
CA ASP A 15 10.37 -9.86 -4.84
C ASP A 15 10.16 -11.36 -4.57
N LYS A 16 10.45 -12.22 -5.55
CA LYS A 16 10.36 -13.68 -5.40
C LYS A 16 11.33 -14.22 -4.35
N GLU A 17 12.53 -13.67 -4.28
CA GLU A 17 13.54 -14.03 -3.27
C GLU A 17 13.08 -13.63 -1.86
N LEU A 18 12.57 -12.40 -1.70
CA LEU A 18 12.08 -11.89 -0.42
C LEU A 18 10.85 -12.64 0.11
N MET A 19 10.07 -13.27 -0.77
CA MET A 19 8.92 -14.10 -0.42
C MET A 19 9.23 -15.61 -0.41
N SER A 20 10.51 -16.00 -0.47
CA SER A 20 10.91 -17.41 -0.41
C SER A 20 10.77 -17.98 1.01
N THR A 21 10.83 -19.31 1.11
CA THR A 21 10.63 -20.04 2.37
C THR A 21 11.61 -19.56 3.45
N GLY A 22 11.07 -19.06 4.57
CA GLY A 22 11.87 -18.55 5.70
C GLY A 22 12.20 -17.05 5.66
N ALA A 23 11.71 -16.32 4.64
CA ALA A 23 11.84 -14.88 4.52
C ALA A 23 10.56 -14.14 4.96
N PHE A 24 10.12 -13.12 4.23
CA PHE A 24 8.95 -12.32 4.57
C PHE A 24 7.67 -12.88 3.93
N SER A 25 6.56 -12.76 4.63
CA SER A 25 5.24 -13.02 4.04
C SER A 25 4.78 -11.82 3.19
N LEU A 26 3.89 -12.08 2.23
CA LEU A 26 3.37 -11.05 1.32
C LEU A 26 2.69 -9.90 2.07
N ASP A 27 1.93 -10.22 3.11
CA ASP A 27 1.25 -9.24 3.98
C ASP A 27 2.24 -8.37 4.76
N GLN A 28 3.36 -8.91 5.24
CA GLN A 28 4.39 -8.12 5.90
C GLN A 28 5.03 -7.09 4.95
N LEU A 29 5.43 -7.53 3.75
CA LEU A 29 6.03 -6.64 2.76
C LEU A 29 5.05 -5.55 2.33
N MET A 30 3.78 -5.92 2.12
CA MET A 30 2.71 -5.01 1.76
C MET A 30 2.39 -3.99 2.85
N GLU A 31 2.38 -4.43 4.12
CA GLU A 31 2.15 -3.55 5.27
C GLU A 31 3.21 -2.45 5.31
N LEU A 32 4.48 -2.83 5.12
CA LEU A 32 5.61 -1.91 5.08
C LEU A 32 5.55 -0.97 3.86
N ALA A 33 5.19 -1.50 2.68
CA ALA A 33 5.07 -0.71 1.46
C ALA A 33 3.96 0.35 1.58
N GLY A 34 2.76 -0.04 2.00
CA GLY A 34 1.64 0.88 2.18
C GLY A 34 1.87 1.90 3.30
N LEU A 35 2.52 1.50 4.41
CA LEU A 35 2.97 2.42 5.45
C LEU A 35 3.91 3.48 4.86
N SER A 36 4.91 3.07 4.08
CA SER A 36 5.86 3.98 3.44
C SER A 36 5.16 5.01 2.55
N VAL A 37 4.19 4.57 1.73
CA VAL A 37 3.37 5.44 0.90
C VAL A 37 2.61 6.47 1.76
N SER A 38 1.96 6.02 2.83
CA SER A 38 1.20 6.93 3.72
C SER A 38 2.07 7.98 4.40
N GLN A 39 3.30 7.62 4.79
CA GLN A 39 4.27 8.53 5.42
C GLN A 39 4.74 9.61 4.46
N VAL A 40 4.98 9.25 3.19
CA VAL A 40 5.34 10.23 2.15
C VAL A 40 4.18 11.19 1.94
N VAL A 41 2.94 10.69 1.80
CA VAL A 41 1.75 11.54 1.66
C VAL A 41 1.63 12.50 2.84
N TYR A 42 1.78 12.02 4.09
CA TYR A 42 1.74 12.86 5.28
C TYR A 42 2.78 13.99 5.24
N ARG A 43 3.99 13.69 4.75
CA ARG A 43 5.08 14.67 4.66
C ARG A 43 4.84 15.72 3.58
N VAL A 44 4.41 15.31 2.39
CA VAL A 44 4.28 16.22 1.23
C VAL A 44 2.94 16.97 1.21
N HIS A 45 1.90 16.37 1.79
CA HIS A 45 0.56 16.92 1.87
C HIS A 45 -0.02 16.74 3.28
N PRO A 46 0.47 17.48 4.29
CA PRO A 46 0.00 17.32 5.67
C PRO A 46 -1.50 17.59 5.83
N PRO A 47 -2.17 17.04 6.87
CA PRO A 47 -3.63 17.13 7.03
C PRO A 47 -4.16 18.56 7.14
N SER A 48 -3.29 19.52 7.51
CA SER A 48 -3.61 20.96 7.55
C SER A 48 -3.87 21.57 6.18
N LYS A 49 -3.37 20.97 5.10
CA LYS A 49 -3.60 21.41 3.71
C LYS A 49 -4.84 20.78 3.07
N GLY A 50 -5.37 19.72 3.68
CA GLY A 50 -6.46 18.94 3.14
C GLY A 50 -6.49 17.55 3.76
N LYS A 51 -7.71 17.07 4.03
CA LYS A 51 -7.92 15.74 4.62
C LYS A 51 -8.45 14.73 3.62
N ARG A 52 -9.08 15.16 2.52
CA ARG A 52 -9.70 14.25 1.54
C ARG A 52 -8.65 13.70 0.60
N ILE A 53 -8.55 12.38 0.52
CA ILE A 53 -7.62 11.67 -0.38
C ILE A 53 -8.42 10.64 -1.17
N LEU A 54 -8.25 10.58 -2.48
CA LEU A 54 -8.74 9.45 -3.29
C LEU A 54 -7.61 8.43 -3.44
N VAL A 55 -7.89 7.18 -3.11
CA VAL A 55 -6.97 6.06 -3.33
C VAL A 55 -7.59 5.14 -4.38
N ALA A 56 -6.97 5.08 -5.55
CA ALA A 56 -7.43 4.24 -6.67
C ALA A 56 -6.65 2.92 -6.68
N CYS A 57 -7.32 1.82 -6.35
CA CYS A 57 -6.70 0.50 -6.22
C CYS A 57 -6.98 -0.38 -7.45
N GLY A 58 -5.91 -0.97 -8.00
CA GLY A 58 -6.00 -2.01 -9.02
C GLY A 58 -6.13 -3.44 -8.42
N PRO A 59 -6.35 -4.48 -9.25
CA PRO A 59 -6.59 -5.86 -8.78
C PRO A 59 -5.32 -6.61 -8.31
N GLY A 60 -4.15 -5.99 -8.31
CA GLY A 60 -2.87 -6.63 -7.99
C GLY A 60 -2.24 -6.12 -6.70
N ASN A 61 -0.96 -6.44 -6.50
CA ASN A 61 -0.21 -6.09 -5.28
C ASN A 61 -0.23 -4.59 -4.99
N ASN A 62 -0.03 -3.73 -6.00
CA ASN A 62 -0.12 -2.27 -5.85
C ASN A 62 -1.48 -1.80 -5.32
N GLY A 63 -2.57 -2.52 -5.63
CA GLY A 63 -3.88 -2.23 -5.07
C GLY A 63 -3.93 -2.53 -3.57
N GLY A 64 -3.30 -3.64 -3.16
CA GLY A 64 -3.10 -3.99 -1.76
C GLY A 64 -2.29 -2.93 -1.00
N ASP A 65 -1.16 -2.48 -1.56
CA ASP A 65 -0.36 -1.39 -1.00
C ASP A 65 -1.20 -0.11 -0.82
N GLY A 66 -2.05 0.20 -1.79
CA GLY A 66 -3.00 1.32 -1.73
C GLY A 66 -4.03 1.17 -0.61
N LEU A 67 -4.58 -0.02 -0.40
CA LEU A 67 -5.53 -0.29 0.69
C LEU A 67 -4.86 -0.13 2.07
N VAL A 68 -3.65 -0.64 2.24
CA VAL A 68 -2.84 -0.45 3.45
C VAL A 68 -2.55 1.05 3.67
N ALA A 69 -2.12 1.76 2.62
CA ALA A 69 -1.86 3.19 2.69
C ALA A 69 -3.12 3.98 3.09
N ALA A 70 -4.29 3.63 2.54
CA ALA A 70 -5.56 4.25 2.91
C ALA A 70 -5.86 4.07 4.41
N ARG A 71 -5.64 2.87 4.96
CA ARG A 71 -5.85 2.60 6.40
C ARG A 71 -4.93 3.46 7.28
N HIS A 72 -3.63 3.53 6.96
CA HIS A 72 -2.69 4.39 7.70
C HIS A 72 -3.04 5.87 7.57
N LEU A 73 -3.44 6.33 6.38
CA LEU A 73 -3.90 7.71 6.19
C LEU A 73 -5.13 8.02 7.07
N ARG A 74 -6.06 7.09 7.22
CA ARG A 74 -7.18 7.26 8.16
C ARG A 74 -6.67 7.47 9.60
N HIS A 75 -5.69 6.70 10.05
CA HIS A 75 -5.06 6.87 11.38
C HIS A 75 -4.32 8.20 11.54
N TYR A 76 -3.79 8.76 10.45
CA TYR A 76 -3.15 10.09 10.46
C TYR A 76 -4.17 11.26 10.44
N GLY A 77 -5.47 10.98 10.43
CA GLY A 77 -6.53 11.98 10.45
C GLY A 77 -7.00 12.47 9.07
N TYR A 78 -6.64 11.76 8.00
CA TYR A 78 -7.24 11.97 6.67
C TYR A 78 -8.63 11.33 6.59
N GLN A 79 -9.33 11.65 5.51
CA GLN A 79 -10.62 11.11 5.07
C GLN A 79 -10.40 10.46 3.69
N PRO A 80 -9.73 9.29 3.65
CA PRO A 80 -9.51 8.56 2.40
C PRO A 80 -10.83 8.00 1.86
N THR A 81 -11.03 8.11 0.54
CA THR A 81 -12.04 7.39 -0.21
C THR A 81 -11.33 6.40 -1.12
N VAL A 82 -11.73 5.13 -1.10
CA VAL A 82 -11.14 4.11 -1.94
C VAL A 82 -12.03 3.83 -3.15
N TYR A 83 -11.43 3.91 -4.33
CA TYR A 83 -12.01 3.41 -5.57
C TYR A 83 -11.34 2.09 -5.94
N TYR A 84 -12.06 0.98 -5.80
CA TYR A 84 -11.55 -0.37 -6.08
C TYR A 84 -12.52 -1.19 -6.94
N PRO A 85 -12.57 -0.92 -8.27
CA PRO A 85 -13.61 -1.45 -9.15
C PRO A 85 -13.46 -2.95 -9.45
N LYS A 86 -12.24 -3.47 -9.48
CA LYS A 86 -11.95 -4.89 -9.70
C LYS A 86 -11.23 -5.46 -8.49
N ARG A 87 -12.00 -6.02 -7.56
CA ARG A 87 -11.45 -6.62 -6.34
C ARG A 87 -10.75 -7.93 -6.67
N SER A 88 -9.59 -8.14 -6.08
CA SER A 88 -8.93 -9.44 -6.06
C SER A 88 -9.66 -10.39 -5.11
N GLY A 89 -9.65 -11.69 -5.43
CA GLY A 89 -10.17 -12.74 -4.57
C GLY A 89 -9.26 -13.10 -3.39
N ASN A 90 -8.10 -12.45 -3.26
CA ASN A 90 -7.18 -12.68 -2.16
C ASN A 90 -7.73 -12.07 -0.85
N GLU A 91 -7.94 -12.90 0.16
CA GLU A 91 -8.53 -12.54 1.46
C GLU A 91 -7.72 -11.48 2.22
N LEU A 92 -6.40 -11.40 1.97
CA LEU A 92 -5.52 -10.39 2.59
C LEU A 92 -6.01 -8.95 2.36
N TYR A 93 -6.68 -8.70 1.23
CA TYR A 93 -7.18 -7.37 0.89
C TYR A 93 -8.51 -7.01 1.55
N GLN A 94 -9.27 -8.00 2.03
CA GLN A 94 -10.57 -7.78 2.65
C GLN A 94 -10.44 -7.12 4.02
N VAL A 95 -9.43 -7.54 4.80
CA VAL A 95 -9.17 -7.00 6.14
C VAL A 95 -8.89 -5.50 6.10
N SER A 96 -8.15 -5.03 5.10
CA SER A 96 -7.82 -3.60 4.96
C SER A 96 -9.01 -2.73 4.56
N ILE A 97 -10.02 -3.29 3.91
CA ILE A 97 -11.23 -2.56 3.49
C ILE A 97 -12.15 -2.30 4.70
N THR A 98 -12.28 -3.26 5.62
CA THR A 98 -13.17 -3.14 6.79
C THR A 98 -12.85 -1.94 7.68
N PHE A 99 -11.58 -1.50 7.74
CA PHE A 99 -11.17 -0.33 8.54
C PHE A 99 -11.51 1.02 7.90
N LEU A 100 -11.95 1.04 6.64
CA LEU A 100 -12.22 2.27 5.89
C LEU A 100 -13.70 2.67 5.93
N ASP A 101 -14.58 1.70 6.19
CA ASP A 101 -16.04 1.88 6.24
C ASP A 101 -16.56 2.31 7.63
N GLY A 102 -15.66 2.46 8.62
CA GLY A 102 -15.97 2.99 9.96
C GLY A 102 -15.72 4.48 10.14
#